data_AF-A0A816EDV3-F1
#
_entry.id   AF-A0A816EDV3-F1
#
_cell.length_a   1.000
_cell.length_b   1.000
_cell.length_c   1.000
_cell.angle_alpha   90.00
_cell.angle_beta   90.00
_cell.angle_gamma   90.00
#
_symmetry.space_group_name_H-M   'P 1'
#
loop_
_entity.id
_entity.type
_entity.pdbx_description
1 polymer ?
#
loop_
_entity_poly.entity_id
_entity_poly.type
_entity_poly.pdbx_seq_one_letter_code
_entity_poly.pdbx_strand_id
1 'polypeptide(L)'
;MTKPIEHYDAVKVVPLETAVEPLVSLIPDIKEMVFKAKQKCDQPKDGLTIDESASIMLYSLEWEPREKSLYVMLNSTLRAEDREKIKPWELYIKLFVSSLEKLPSISRTIYRGVKMDLSAQYPQGKTFVWYAFSSCTSSVQVLQSEQFLGKTGTRTLFNIDCESGKNIQNHSFFPNEDEILLIAARKLQVVSCLDSGNGLTIIQLKEVGADDPLLGSARTDNTSSEASTASKPSHEEDSATPDLISLNPQNLIPLKDPKLSNLSGFLF
;
A
#
# COMPACT_ATOMS: atom_id res chain seq x y z
N MET A 1 -7.98 -14.45 7.63
CA MET A 1 -6.84 -13.58 7.26
C MET A 1 -6.44 -12.81 8.51
N THR A 2 -5.14 -12.71 8.82
CA THR A 2 -4.66 -12.14 10.08
C THR A 2 -4.10 -10.73 9.87
N LYS A 3 -4.42 -9.80 10.77
CA LYS A 3 -3.85 -8.44 10.76
C LYS A 3 -2.31 -8.52 10.92
N PRO A 4 -1.54 -7.60 10.32
CA PRO A 4 -0.08 -7.54 10.49
C PRO A 4 0.32 -7.12 11.91
N ILE A 5 -0.52 -6.34 12.60
CA ILE A 5 -0.33 -5.89 13.98
C ILE A 5 -1.62 -6.22 14.75
N GLU A 6 -1.53 -7.05 15.80
CA GLU A 6 -2.71 -7.58 16.51
C GLU A 6 -3.47 -6.51 17.30
N HIS A 7 -2.76 -5.55 17.88
CA HIS A 7 -3.32 -4.51 18.75
C HIS A 7 -3.14 -3.09 18.18
N TYR A 8 -3.21 -2.96 16.85
CA TYR A 8 -2.97 -1.70 16.13
C TYR A 8 -3.76 -0.50 16.70
N ASP A 9 -5.02 -0.73 17.09
CA ASP A 9 -5.92 0.32 17.60
C ASP A 9 -5.50 0.84 18.98
N ALA A 10 -4.81 0.01 19.78
CA ALA A 10 -4.32 0.37 21.12
C ALA A 10 -2.96 1.08 21.09
N VAL A 11 -2.21 0.98 19.97
CA VAL A 11 -0.93 1.66 19.82
C VAL A 11 -1.17 3.17 19.70
N LYS A 12 -0.49 3.96 20.53
CA LYS A 12 -0.57 5.43 20.46
C LYS A 12 0.37 5.98 19.41
N VAL A 13 -0.06 7.02 18.71
CA VAL A 13 0.83 7.83 17.89
C VAL A 13 1.84 8.53 18.80
N VAL A 14 3.13 8.49 18.42
CA VAL A 14 4.26 9.08 19.14
C VAL A 14 5.11 9.92 18.19
N PRO A 15 5.97 10.83 18.68
CA PRO A 15 6.90 11.59 17.83
C PRO A 15 7.81 10.68 17.01
N LEU A 16 8.28 11.16 15.85
CA LEU A 16 9.01 10.33 14.89
C LEU A 16 10.29 9.72 15.50
N GLU A 17 11.02 10.47 16.32
CA GLU A 17 12.21 9.98 17.02
C GLU A 17 11.90 8.79 17.93
N THR A 18 10.77 8.85 18.65
CA THR A 18 10.31 7.74 19.50
C THR A 18 9.84 6.57 18.65
N ALA A 19 9.18 6.85 17.52
CA ALA A 19 8.64 5.83 16.63
C ALA A 19 9.74 4.97 15.98
N VAL A 20 10.92 5.55 15.71
CA VAL A 20 12.05 4.84 15.10
C VAL A 20 13.04 4.25 16.11
N GLU A 21 12.94 4.55 17.40
CA GLU A 21 13.93 4.10 18.40
C GLU A 21 14.12 2.56 18.39
N PRO A 22 13.07 1.72 18.30
CA PRO A 22 13.24 0.27 18.20
C PRO A 22 13.92 -0.21 16.90
N LEU A 23 14.01 0.65 15.89
CA LEU A 23 14.59 0.34 14.57
C LEU A 23 16.08 0.70 14.47
N VAL A 24 16.63 1.42 15.45
CA VAL A 24 18.01 1.95 15.41
C VAL A 24 19.07 0.86 15.24
N SER A 25 18.86 -0.31 15.84
CA SER A 25 19.78 -1.45 15.69
C SER A 25 19.59 -2.22 14.37
N LEU A 26 18.46 -2.02 13.69
CA LEU A 26 18.10 -2.73 12.46
C LEU A 26 18.47 -1.93 11.21
N ILE A 27 18.37 -0.60 11.31
CA ILE A 27 18.51 0.34 10.21
C ILE A 27 19.58 1.36 10.61
N PRO A 28 20.83 1.17 10.14
CA PRO A 28 21.88 2.16 10.31
C PRO A 28 21.41 3.53 9.81
N ASP A 29 21.91 4.60 10.44
CA ASP A 29 21.69 5.99 10.05
C ASP A 29 20.24 6.50 10.10
N ILE A 30 19.29 5.70 10.60
CA ILE A 30 17.88 6.10 10.69
C ILE A 30 17.68 7.40 11.48
N LYS A 31 18.47 7.65 12.53
CA LYS A 31 18.40 8.91 13.30
C LYS A 31 18.81 10.13 12.46
N GLU A 32 19.85 9.98 11.63
CA GLU A 32 20.26 11.03 10.70
C GLU A 32 19.20 11.27 9.62
N MET A 33 18.61 10.19 9.09
CA MET A 33 17.55 10.31 8.09
C MET A 33 16.27 10.93 8.66
N VAL A 34 15.92 10.64 9.91
CA VAL A 34 14.83 11.33 10.63
C VAL A 34 15.10 12.83 10.73
N PHE A 35 16.32 13.21 11.10
CA PHE A 35 16.70 14.62 11.16
C PHE A 35 16.54 15.31 9.79
N LYS A 36 17.06 14.69 8.72
CA LYS A 36 16.92 15.19 7.34
C LYS A 36 15.46 15.31 6.89
N ALA A 37 14.63 14.32 7.21
CA ALA A 37 13.21 14.34 6.87
C ALA A 37 12.48 15.49 7.60
N LYS A 38 12.75 15.69 8.90
CA LYS A 38 12.12 16.77 9.68
C LYS A 38 12.51 18.16 9.20
N GLN A 39 13.78 18.38 8.83
CA GLN A 39 14.26 19.65 8.25
C GLN A 39 13.59 20.07 6.94
N LYS A 40 12.94 19.13 6.25
CA LYS A 40 12.19 19.41 5.02
C LYS A 40 10.68 19.56 5.27
N CYS A 41 10.23 19.38 6.50
CA CYS A 41 8.82 19.36 6.90
C CYS A 41 8.47 20.53 7.83
N ASP A 42 9.19 21.64 7.78
CA ASP A 42 9.03 22.80 8.67
C ASP A 42 7.62 23.43 8.60
N GLN A 43 6.97 23.33 7.44
CA GLN A 43 5.61 23.80 7.18
C GLN A 43 4.82 22.73 6.42
N PRO A 44 4.38 21.67 7.13
CA PRO A 44 3.68 20.56 6.49
C PRO A 44 2.33 20.99 5.94
N LYS A 45 1.95 20.46 4.78
CA LYS A 45 0.63 20.66 4.17
C LYS A 45 -0.40 19.67 4.73
N ASP A 46 -1.63 19.78 4.23
CA ASP A 46 -2.68 18.76 4.41
C ASP A 46 -3.06 18.50 5.88
N GLY A 47 -2.82 19.49 6.76
CA GLY A 47 -3.13 19.43 8.18
C GLY A 47 -2.26 18.44 8.97
N LEU A 48 -1.17 17.96 8.39
CA LEU A 48 -0.22 17.08 9.09
C LEU A 48 0.64 17.87 10.07
N THR A 49 1.06 17.20 11.15
CA THR A 49 2.16 17.70 11.98
C THR A 49 3.52 17.48 11.31
N ILE A 50 4.58 18.06 11.88
CA ILE A 50 5.96 17.85 11.40
C ILE A 50 6.32 16.36 11.46
N ASP A 51 6.02 15.68 12.57
CA ASP A 51 6.32 14.25 12.74
C ASP A 51 5.56 13.38 11.75
N GLU A 52 4.30 13.71 11.47
CA GLU A 52 3.46 12.98 10.52
C GLU A 52 3.96 13.15 9.08
N SER A 53 4.20 14.39 8.64
CA SER A 53 4.78 14.66 7.32
C SER A 53 6.16 14.05 7.17
N ALA A 54 7.03 14.18 8.19
CA ALA A 54 8.37 13.61 8.17
C ALA A 54 8.35 12.08 8.17
N SER A 55 7.34 11.43 8.77
CA SER A 55 7.19 9.98 8.68
C SER A 55 6.96 9.50 7.24
N ILE A 56 6.17 10.24 6.47
CA ILE A 56 5.91 9.96 5.05
C ILE A 56 7.15 10.27 4.20
N MET A 57 7.81 11.39 4.47
CA MET A 57 9.04 11.77 3.77
C MET A 57 10.15 10.74 4.00
N LEU A 58 10.31 10.28 5.25
CA LEU A 58 11.29 9.25 5.60
C LEU A 58 11.02 7.92 4.86
N TYR A 59 9.75 7.56 4.67
CA TYR A 59 9.40 6.39 3.85
C TYR A 59 9.84 6.57 2.40
N SER A 60 9.59 7.72 1.79
CA SER A 60 9.97 7.99 0.39
C SER A 60 11.48 8.19 0.17
N LEU A 61 12.25 8.41 1.24
CA LEU A 61 13.67 8.71 1.16
C LEU A 61 14.48 7.43 0.84
N GLU A 62 15.26 7.49 -0.22
CA GLU A 62 16.28 6.49 -0.54
C GLU A 62 17.66 6.98 -0.11
N TRP A 63 18.44 6.09 0.50
CA TRP A 63 19.83 6.34 0.88
C TRP A 63 20.71 5.12 0.65
N GLU A 64 22.02 5.35 0.58
CA GLU A 64 23.01 4.31 0.30
C GLU A 64 23.54 3.65 1.57
N PRO A 65 23.73 2.31 1.58
CA PRO A 65 23.35 1.40 0.51
C PRO A 65 21.82 1.21 0.46
N ARG A 66 21.26 1.17 -0.74
CA ARG A 66 19.80 1.18 -0.98
C ARG A 66 19.00 0.17 -0.14
N GLU A 67 19.53 -1.04 0.05
CA GLU A 67 18.88 -2.09 0.85
C GLU A 67 18.71 -1.74 2.33
N LYS A 68 19.37 -0.67 2.80
CA LYS A 68 19.22 -0.12 4.15
C LYS A 68 18.22 1.03 4.23
N SER A 69 17.65 1.45 3.10
CA SER A 69 16.55 2.43 3.09
C SER A 69 15.34 1.89 3.85
N LEU A 70 14.66 2.76 4.60
CA LEU A 70 13.56 2.34 5.49
C LEU A 70 12.44 1.63 4.74
N TYR A 71 12.02 2.12 3.56
CA TYR A 71 10.95 1.49 2.80
C TYR A 71 11.31 0.09 2.32
N VAL A 72 12.59 -0.14 1.98
CA VAL A 72 13.07 -1.46 1.54
C VAL A 72 12.94 -2.45 2.68
N MET A 73 13.48 -2.08 3.85
CA MET A 73 13.47 -2.91 5.05
C MET A 73 12.05 -3.16 5.56
N LEU A 74 11.20 -2.14 5.60
CA LEU A 74 9.80 -2.24 6.03
C LEU A 74 9.01 -3.17 5.12
N ASN A 75 9.07 -2.94 3.80
CA ASN A 75 8.30 -3.73 2.85
C ASN A 75 8.80 -5.16 2.75
N SER A 76 10.11 -5.42 2.90
CA SER A 76 10.63 -6.78 3.02
C SER A 76 10.11 -7.48 4.28
N THR A 77 10.09 -6.79 5.42
CA THR A 77 9.56 -7.31 6.68
C THR A 77 8.07 -7.66 6.57
N LEU A 78 7.27 -6.78 5.96
CA LEU A 78 5.83 -7.02 5.74
C LEU A 78 5.56 -8.22 4.83
N ARG A 79 6.33 -8.37 3.74
CA ARG A 79 6.20 -9.51 2.80
C ARG A 79 6.60 -10.84 3.41
N ALA A 80 7.47 -10.85 4.42
CA ALA A 80 7.87 -12.07 5.11
C ALA A 80 6.73 -12.66 5.96
N GLU A 81 5.67 -11.89 6.23
CA GLU A 81 4.52 -12.26 7.06
C GLU A 81 4.90 -12.76 8.48
N ASP A 82 6.09 -12.41 8.93
CA ASP A 82 6.65 -12.80 10.23
C ASP A 82 6.33 -11.73 11.28
N ARG A 83 5.34 -12.03 12.13
CA ARG A 83 4.84 -11.09 13.14
C ARG A 83 5.90 -10.70 14.16
N GLU A 84 6.84 -11.59 14.47
CA GLU A 84 7.93 -11.29 15.40
C GLU A 84 8.88 -10.23 14.81
N LYS A 85 9.11 -10.28 13.50
CA LYS A 85 9.94 -9.28 12.81
C LYS A 85 9.23 -7.93 12.64
N ILE A 86 7.90 -7.90 12.72
CA ILE A 86 7.11 -6.66 12.65
C ILE A 86 7.09 -5.90 13.98
N LYS A 87 7.25 -6.57 15.13
CA LYS A 87 7.19 -5.92 16.46
C LYS A 87 8.04 -4.63 16.58
N PRO A 88 9.30 -4.57 16.12
CA PRO A 88 10.09 -3.33 16.20
C PRO A 88 9.51 -2.18 15.36
N TRP A 89 8.66 -2.48 14.37
CA TRP A 89 8.08 -1.50 13.46
C TRP A 89 6.75 -0.92 13.93
N GLU A 90 6.12 -1.47 14.98
CA GLU A 90 4.74 -1.14 15.36
C GLU A 90 4.53 0.37 15.58
N LEU A 91 5.46 1.04 16.27
CA LEU A 91 5.37 2.48 16.54
C LEU A 91 5.49 3.32 15.26
N TYR A 92 6.46 2.97 14.40
CA TYR A 92 6.63 3.65 13.11
C TYR A 92 5.44 3.41 12.19
N ILE A 93 4.96 2.17 12.06
CA ILE A 93 3.77 1.83 11.26
C ILE A 93 2.54 2.56 11.81
N LYS A 94 2.39 2.68 13.14
CA LYS A 94 1.27 3.42 13.73
C LYS A 94 1.31 4.89 13.33
N LEU A 95 2.44 5.57 13.53
CA LEU A 95 2.61 6.96 13.13
C LEU A 95 2.35 7.12 11.63
N PHE A 96 3.05 6.34 10.80
CA PHE A 96 3.00 6.44 9.35
C PHE A 96 1.60 6.22 8.79
N VAL A 97 0.90 5.16 9.19
CA VAL A 97 -0.47 4.89 8.72
C VAL A 97 -1.46 5.94 9.24
N SER A 98 -1.31 6.40 10.49
CA SER A 98 -2.16 7.49 11.01
C SER A 98 -1.95 8.79 10.23
N SER A 99 -0.73 9.09 9.80
CA SER A 99 -0.42 10.22 8.91
C SER A 99 -1.11 10.08 7.56
N LEU A 100 -1.01 8.90 6.95
CA LEU A 100 -1.64 8.60 5.65
C LEU A 100 -3.17 8.68 5.70
N GLU A 101 -3.78 8.32 6.83
CA GLU A 101 -5.24 8.38 7.01
C GLU A 101 -5.80 9.79 7.02
N LYS A 102 -5.00 10.78 7.44
CA LYS A 102 -5.40 12.20 7.37
C LYS A 102 -5.42 12.74 5.94
N LEU A 103 -4.70 12.10 5.02
CA LEU A 103 -4.73 12.47 3.61
C LEU A 103 -6.01 11.96 2.93
N PRO A 104 -6.59 12.70 1.98
CA PRO A 104 -7.76 12.24 1.24
C PRO A 104 -7.43 10.95 0.49
N SER A 105 -8.35 9.99 0.54
CA SER A 105 -8.26 8.81 -0.32
C SER A 105 -8.62 9.15 -1.76
N ILE A 106 -7.92 8.53 -2.68
CA ILE A 106 -8.22 8.61 -4.11
C ILE A 106 -8.83 7.29 -4.58
N SER A 107 -9.88 7.39 -5.38
CA SER A 107 -10.53 6.24 -6.02
C SER A 107 -10.33 6.35 -7.52
N ARG A 108 -9.34 5.62 -8.06
CA ARG A 108 -8.98 5.60 -9.48
C ARG A 108 -8.02 4.47 -9.79
N THR A 109 -7.83 4.18 -11.08
CA THR A 109 -6.75 3.30 -11.53
C THR A 109 -5.39 3.92 -11.24
N ILE A 110 -4.53 3.15 -10.57
CA ILE A 110 -3.12 3.47 -10.34
C ILE A 110 -2.24 2.37 -10.94
N TYR A 111 -0.99 2.71 -11.22
CA TYR A 111 -0.08 1.87 -11.95
C TYR A 111 1.19 1.57 -11.16
N ARG A 112 1.68 0.33 -11.28
CA ARG A 112 2.96 -0.09 -10.71
C ARG A 112 3.71 -0.97 -11.70
N GLY A 113 4.93 -0.58 -12.04
CA GLY A 113 5.82 -1.39 -12.87
C GLY A 113 6.76 -2.25 -12.05
N VAL A 114 7.06 -3.46 -12.51
CA VAL A 114 8.08 -4.33 -11.92
C VAL A 114 8.88 -4.98 -13.04
N LYS A 115 10.22 -4.93 -12.96
CA LYS A 115 11.12 -5.52 -13.97
C LYS A 115 11.32 -7.03 -13.81
N MET A 116 10.21 -7.77 -13.78
CA MET A 116 10.19 -9.22 -13.82
C MET A 116 8.83 -9.74 -14.30
N ASP A 117 8.76 -11.01 -14.69
CA ASP A 117 7.49 -11.69 -14.97
C ASP A 117 6.90 -12.21 -13.67
N LEU A 118 5.67 -11.79 -13.38
CA LEU A 118 4.91 -12.20 -12.21
C LEU A 118 3.63 -12.97 -12.59
N SER A 119 3.36 -13.20 -13.87
CA SER A 119 2.12 -13.81 -14.37
C SER A 119 1.71 -15.08 -13.61
N ALA A 120 2.66 -15.98 -13.36
CA ALA A 120 2.41 -17.24 -12.64
C ALA A 120 1.95 -17.06 -11.18
N GLN A 121 2.28 -15.94 -10.53
CA GLN A 121 1.93 -15.67 -9.13
C GLN A 121 0.53 -15.07 -8.98
N TYR A 122 -0.03 -14.54 -10.06
CA TYR A 122 -1.31 -13.83 -10.09
C TYR A 122 -2.26 -14.49 -11.12
N PRO A 123 -2.71 -15.74 -10.89
CA PRO A 123 -3.75 -16.33 -11.71
C PRO A 123 -5.06 -15.54 -11.57
N GLN A 124 -5.79 -15.41 -12.67
CA GLN A 124 -7.09 -14.73 -12.71
C GLN A 124 -8.07 -15.29 -11.67
N GLY A 125 -8.83 -14.41 -11.03
CA GLY A 125 -9.81 -14.73 -9.99
C GLY A 125 -9.21 -14.86 -8.59
N LYS A 126 -7.89 -14.99 -8.45
CA LYS A 126 -7.22 -15.09 -7.14
C LYS A 126 -7.45 -13.82 -6.33
N THR A 127 -7.90 -13.99 -5.09
CA THR A 127 -7.93 -12.94 -4.06
C THR A 127 -6.81 -13.18 -3.07
N PHE A 128 -6.08 -12.13 -2.69
CA PHE A 128 -4.92 -12.24 -1.82
C PHE A 128 -4.71 -10.93 -1.04
N VAL A 129 -3.85 -10.97 -0.02
CA VAL A 129 -3.44 -9.77 0.74
C VAL A 129 -2.13 -9.25 0.19
N TRP A 130 -2.13 -8.00 -0.23
CA TRP A 130 -0.94 -7.25 -0.62
C TRP A 130 -0.32 -6.64 0.64
N TYR A 131 0.63 -7.36 1.26
CA TYR A 131 1.12 -7.02 2.60
C TYR A 131 2.05 -5.80 2.66
N ALA A 132 2.81 -5.49 1.62
CA ALA A 132 3.70 -4.33 1.60
C ALA A 132 2.96 -3.03 1.27
N PHE A 133 3.51 -1.91 1.71
CA PHE A 133 3.16 -0.63 1.09
C PHE A 133 3.61 -0.65 -0.36
N SER A 134 2.88 0.03 -1.24
CA SER A 134 3.26 0.11 -2.63
C SER A 134 3.15 1.50 -3.16
N SER A 135 4.31 2.06 -3.46
CA SER A 135 4.42 3.23 -4.30
C SER A 135 3.84 2.84 -5.67
N CYS A 136 3.01 3.71 -6.21
CA CYS A 136 2.35 3.63 -7.50
C CYS A 136 2.34 5.03 -8.10
N THR A 137 1.95 5.13 -9.36
CA THR A 137 1.72 6.42 -10.03
C THR A 137 0.32 6.47 -10.62
N SER A 138 -0.28 7.65 -10.67
CA SER A 138 -1.48 7.89 -11.48
C SER A 138 -1.19 8.22 -12.94
N SER A 139 0.09 8.41 -13.30
CA SER A 139 0.52 8.79 -14.63
C SER A 139 1.18 7.61 -15.34
N VAL A 140 0.47 7.01 -16.30
CA VAL A 140 1.00 5.88 -17.08
C VAL A 140 2.26 6.26 -17.88
N GLN A 141 2.41 7.55 -18.21
CA GLN A 141 3.56 8.07 -18.94
C GLN A 141 4.86 7.93 -18.14
N VAL A 142 4.80 8.07 -16.81
CA VAL A 142 5.96 7.92 -15.92
C VAL A 142 6.62 6.56 -16.13
N LEU A 143 5.83 5.49 -16.30
CA LEU A 143 6.32 4.13 -16.49
C LEU A 143 7.20 3.92 -17.73
N GLN A 144 7.20 4.85 -18.69
CA GLN A 144 8.10 4.76 -19.85
C GLN A 144 9.58 4.93 -19.48
N SER A 145 9.89 5.53 -18.32
CA SER A 145 11.26 5.65 -17.83
C SER A 145 11.85 4.30 -17.47
N GLU A 146 13.13 4.11 -17.80
CA GLU A 146 13.89 2.92 -17.41
C GLU A 146 14.08 2.80 -15.90
N GLN A 147 13.88 3.87 -15.13
CA GLN A 147 13.89 3.76 -13.67
C GLN A 147 12.71 2.94 -13.14
N PHE A 148 11.59 2.92 -13.86
CA PHE A 148 10.33 2.34 -13.40
C PHE A 148 10.04 1.03 -14.15
N LEU A 149 9.29 1.07 -15.25
CA LEU A 149 9.00 -0.13 -16.05
C LEU A 149 9.92 -0.25 -17.26
N GLY A 150 10.17 0.86 -17.97
CA GLY A 150 10.93 0.86 -19.20
C GLY A 150 10.18 0.21 -20.37
N LYS A 151 10.85 0.16 -21.53
CA LYS A 151 10.23 -0.30 -22.79
C LYS A 151 10.62 -1.71 -23.21
N THR A 152 11.60 -2.32 -22.54
CA THR A 152 12.21 -3.59 -22.95
C THR A 152 12.43 -4.52 -21.76
N GLY A 153 12.77 -5.78 -22.05
CA GLY A 153 13.00 -6.80 -21.04
C GLY A 153 11.72 -7.38 -20.45
N THR A 154 11.87 -8.46 -19.70
CA THR A 154 10.78 -9.14 -19.01
C THR A 154 10.27 -8.27 -17.86
N ARG A 155 8.99 -7.91 -17.89
CA ARG A 155 8.40 -6.93 -16.97
C ARG A 155 6.90 -7.12 -16.80
N THR A 156 6.39 -6.66 -15.67
CA THR A 156 4.98 -6.71 -15.29
C THR A 156 4.49 -5.29 -15.00
N LEU A 157 3.36 -4.93 -15.59
CA LEU A 157 2.58 -3.74 -15.26
C LEU A 157 1.34 -4.16 -14.48
N PHE A 158 1.23 -3.71 -13.24
CA PHE A 158 -0.01 -3.78 -12.48
C PHE A 158 -0.89 -2.56 -12.78
N ASN A 159 -2.10 -2.81 -13.24
CA ASN A 159 -3.18 -1.83 -13.33
C ASN A 159 -4.12 -2.09 -12.16
N ILE A 160 -4.14 -1.21 -11.16
CA ILE A 160 -4.85 -1.45 -9.91
C ILE A 160 -6.04 -0.49 -9.86
N ASP A 161 -7.25 -1.02 -9.96
CA ASP A 161 -8.48 -0.31 -9.59
C ASP A 161 -8.48 -0.14 -8.07
N CYS A 162 -8.10 1.06 -7.64
CA CYS A 162 -7.79 1.39 -6.25
C CYS A 162 -8.86 2.34 -5.70
N GLU A 163 -9.29 2.08 -4.47
CA GLU A 163 -10.27 2.91 -3.76
C GLU A 163 -9.62 3.67 -2.60
N SER A 164 -8.51 3.17 -2.04
CA SER A 164 -7.93 3.68 -0.80
C SER A 164 -6.56 4.38 -0.94
N GLY A 165 -6.07 4.59 -2.16
CA GLY A 165 -4.76 5.18 -2.42
C GLY A 165 -4.58 6.57 -1.81
N LYS A 166 -3.36 6.92 -1.41
CA LYS A 166 -3.03 8.21 -0.78
C LYS A 166 -2.06 8.97 -1.67
N ASN A 167 -2.42 10.19 -2.07
CA ASN A 167 -1.49 11.07 -2.75
C ASN A 167 -0.50 11.63 -1.72
N ILE A 168 0.78 11.26 -1.84
CA ILE A 168 1.82 11.70 -0.90
C ILE A 168 2.79 12.72 -1.53
N GLN A 169 2.47 13.26 -2.71
CA GLN A 169 3.34 14.17 -3.46
C GLN A 169 3.86 15.36 -2.63
N ASN A 170 3.00 15.95 -1.79
CA ASN A 170 3.35 17.07 -0.91
C ASN A 170 4.28 16.68 0.26
N HIS A 171 4.42 15.38 0.54
CA HIS A 171 5.12 14.84 1.69
C HIS A 171 6.22 13.83 1.29
N SER A 172 6.41 13.61 -0.01
CA SER A 172 7.44 12.75 -0.57
C SER A 172 8.74 13.55 -0.76
N PHE A 173 9.87 12.87 -0.63
CA PHE A 173 11.17 13.42 -0.96
C PHE A 173 11.33 13.67 -2.47
N PHE A 174 10.53 13.00 -3.30
CA PHE A 174 10.51 13.09 -4.76
C PHE A 174 9.15 13.59 -5.28
N PRO A 175 8.85 14.89 -5.16
CA PRO A 175 7.51 15.44 -5.47
C PRO A 175 7.12 15.39 -6.97
N ASN A 176 8.03 15.02 -7.87
CA ASN A 176 7.77 15.00 -9.31
C ASN A 176 7.29 13.65 -9.85
N GLU A 177 7.07 12.65 -8.98
CA GLU A 177 6.71 11.29 -9.39
C GLU A 177 5.19 11.03 -9.42
N ASP A 178 4.38 12.03 -9.07
CA ASP A 178 2.92 11.91 -8.85
C ASP A 178 2.58 10.67 -8.01
N GLU A 179 3.36 10.49 -6.93
CA GLU A 179 3.39 9.28 -6.14
C GLU A 179 2.06 9.07 -5.40
N ILE A 180 1.42 7.96 -5.71
CA ILE A 180 0.29 7.42 -4.98
C ILE A 180 0.76 6.23 -4.17
N LEU A 181 0.58 6.29 -2.87
CA LEU A 181 0.88 5.18 -1.98
C LEU A 181 -0.38 4.34 -1.73
N LEU A 182 -0.32 3.06 -2.09
CA LEU A 182 -1.26 2.04 -1.63
C LEU A 182 -0.81 1.55 -0.25
N ILE A 183 -1.69 1.65 0.74
CA ILE A 183 -1.43 1.22 2.12
C ILE A 183 -1.19 -0.30 2.14
N ALA A 184 -0.35 -0.75 3.07
CA ALA A 184 -0.08 -2.16 3.33
C ALA A 184 -1.33 -2.96 3.74
N ALA A 185 -1.23 -4.28 3.58
CA ALA A 185 -2.25 -5.27 3.94
C ALA A 185 -3.64 -5.00 3.32
N ARG A 186 -3.67 -4.62 2.04
CA ARG A 186 -4.91 -4.49 1.26
C ARG A 186 -5.29 -5.79 0.59
N LYS A 187 -6.59 -6.11 0.58
CA LYS A 187 -7.09 -7.28 -0.15
C LYS A 187 -7.27 -6.86 -1.61
N LEU A 188 -6.63 -7.58 -2.52
CA LEU A 188 -6.74 -7.36 -3.96
C LEU A 188 -7.22 -8.64 -4.64
N GLN A 189 -7.99 -8.49 -5.72
CA GLN A 189 -8.40 -9.57 -6.61
C GLN A 189 -7.74 -9.39 -7.98
N VAL A 190 -7.22 -10.48 -8.54
CA VAL A 190 -6.76 -10.52 -9.93
C VAL A 190 -7.98 -10.58 -10.85
N VAL A 191 -8.23 -9.50 -11.59
CA VAL A 191 -9.35 -9.38 -12.53
C VAL A 191 -9.01 -10.04 -13.86
N SER A 192 -7.82 -9.78 -14.38
CA SER A 192 -7.35 -10.34 -15.65
C SER A 192 -5.83 -10.29 -15.75
N CYS A 193 -5.27 -11.13 -16.63
CA CYS A 193 -3.86 -11.15 -16.99
C CYS A 193 -3.73 -11.17 -18.52
N LEU A 194 -2.86 -10.32 -19.06
CA LEU A 194 -2.63 -10.19 -20.50
C LEU A 194 -1.12 -10.23 -20.78
N ASP A 195 -0.68 -11.17 -21.61
CA ASP A 195 0.62 -11.07 -22.27
C ASP A 195 0.49 -10.07 -23.43
N SER A 196 1.13 -8.91 -23.27
CA SER A 196 1.11 -7.83 -24.26
C SER A 196 2.25 -7.95 -25.28
N GLY A 197 3.02 -9.04 -25.26
CA GLY A 197 4.19 -9.26 -26.10
C GLY A 197 5.42 -8.47 -25.65
N ASN A 198 6.56 -8.74 -26.29
CA ASN A 198 7.84 -8.06 -26.02
C ASN A 198 8.25 -8.10 -24.53
N GLY A 199 7.94 -9.20 -23.85
CA GLY A 199 8.23 -9.41 -22.44
C GLY A 199 7.38 -8.61 -21.48
N LEU A 200 6.30 -7.94 -21.92
CA LEU A 200 5.39 -7.20 -21.05
C LEU A 200 4.15 -8.03 -20.69
N THR A 201 3.97 -8.29 -19.40
CA THR A 201 2.70 -8.79 -18.85
C THR A 201 1.93 -7.64 -18.20
N ILE A 202 0.63 -7.53 -18.45
CA ILE A 202 -0.28 -6.62 -17.77
C ILE A 202 -1.19 -7.43 -16.85
N ILE A 203 -1.22 -7.07 -15.57
CA ILE A 203 -2.06 -7.71 -14.56
C ILE A 203 -3.04 -6.66 -14.03
N GLN A 204 -4.33 -6.90 -14.22
CA GLN A 204 -5.37 -6.04 -13.67
C GLN A 204 -5.76 -6.53 -12.28
N LEU A 205 -5.66 -5.64 -11.29
CA LEU A 205 -6.06 -5.87 -9.93
C LEU A 205 -7.23 -4.96 -9.57
N LYS A 206 -8.08 -5.42 -8.65
CA LYS A 206 -9.11 -4.61 -8.02
C LYS A 206 -8.97 -4.70 -6.50
N GLU A 207 -9.00 -3.56 -5.83
CA GLU A 207 -9.11 -3.51 -4.38
C GLU A 207 -10.48 -4.00 -3.91
N VAL A 208 -10.51 -4.86 -2.90
CA VAL A 208 -11.74 -5.46 -2.37
C VAL A 208 -11.87 -5.21 -0.87
N GLY A 209 -13.05 -4.77 -0.43
CA GLY A 209 -13.33 -4.53 0.99
C GLY A 209 -12.50 -3.40 1.61
N ALA A 210 -12.36 -2.28 0.89
CA ALA A 210 -11.60 -1.11 1.35
C ALA A 210 -12.11 -0.53 2.68
N ASP A 211 -13.39 -0.76 3.01
CA ASP A 211 -14.02 -0.31 4.26
C ASP A 211 -13.65 -1.16 5.49
N ASP A 212 -13.09 -2.35 5.29
CA ASP A 212 -12.57 -3.23 6.36
C ASP A 212 -11.08 -3.53 6.13
N PRO A 213 -10.20 -2.53 6.31
CA PRO A 213 -8.78 -2.70 6.07
C PRO A 213 -8.13 -3.56 7.15
N LEU A 214 -7.15 -4.38 6.76
CA LEU A 214 -6.34 -5.14 7.73
C LEU A 214 -5.32 -4.28 8.47
N LEU A 215 -5.06 -3.07 7.97
CA LEU A 215 -4.19 -2.07 8.57
C LEU A 215 -4.79 -0.68 8.37
N GLY A 216 -4.92 0.06 9.47
CA GLY A 216 -5.58 1.35 9.50
C GLY A 216 -7.02 1.29 10.01
N SER A 217 -7.64 2.46 10.11
CA SER A 217 -9.03 2.66 10.51
C SER A 217 -9.97 2.37 9.34
N ALA A 218 -11.12 1.76 9.64
CA ALA A 218 -12.23 1.67 8.70
C ALA A 218 -12.73 3.07 8.33
N ARG A 219 -13.21 3.26 7.09
CA ARG A 219 -13.85 4.51 6.70
C ARG A 219 -15.06 4.76 7.58
N THR A 220 -15.03 5.84 8.35
CA THR A 220 -16.26 6.44 8.89
C THR A 220 -16.76 7.40 7.83
N ASP A 221 -17.82 7.03 7.12
CA ASP A 221 -18.50 7.94 6.22
C ASP A 221 -19.05 9.13 7.02
N ASN A 222 -18.34 10.25 7.01
CA ASN A 222 -18.95 11.54 7.32
C ASN A 222 -19.73 11.97 6.07
N THR A 223 -20.89 11.36 5.86
CA THR A 223 -21.88 11.87 4.91
C THR A 223 -22.46 13.15 5.48
N SER A 224 -21.99 14.29 4.97
CA SER A 224 -22.70 15.57 5.09
C SER A 224 -24.07 15.40 4.42
N SER A 225 -25.12 15.39 5.24
CA SER A 225 -26.51 15.29 4.78
C SER A 225 -26.91 16.58 4.04
N GLU A 226 -26.97 16.53 2.72
CA GLU A 226 -27.82 17.44 1.95
C GLU A 226 -29.23 16.88 1.92
N ALA A 227 -30.14 17.59 2.57
CA ALA A 227 -31.56 17.32 2.54
C ALA A 227 -32.10 17.57 1.13
N SER A 228 -32.63 16.53 0.49
CA SER A 228 -33.53 16.68 -0.65
C SER A 228 -34.83 15.91 -0.38
N THR A 229 -35.90 16.69 -0.32
CA THR A 229 -37.29 16.26 -0.27
C THR A 229 -37.67 15.53 -1.55
N ALA A 230 -38.17 14.31 -1.45
CA ALA A 230 -38.99 13.72 -2.51
C ALA A 230 -40.01 12.71 -1.95
N SER A 231 -41.23 12.88 -2.45
CA SER A 231 -42.49 12.21 -2.18
C SER A 231 -42.56 10.75 -2.65
N LYS A 232 -43.32 9.93 -1.90
CA LYS A 232 -43.79 8.56 -2.22
C LYS A 232 -44.75 8.56 -3.44
N PRO A 233 -44.92 7.46 -4.21
CA PRO A 233 -45.70 6.31 -3.72
C PRO A 233 -45.29 4.88 -4.19
N SER A 234 -45.99 3.94 -3.54
CA SER A 234 -46.17 2.46 -3.59
C SER A 234 -45.99 1.62 -4.87
N HIS A 235 -45.50 0.37 -4.70
CA HIS A 235 -46.15 -0.96 -4.93
C HIS A 235 -45.06 -2.06 -4.92
N GLU A 236 -45.09 -3.01 -3.98
CA GLU A 236 -45.61 -4.41 -4.05
C GLU A 236 -44.58 -5.47 -4.49
N GLU A 237 -44.71 -6.64 -3.85
CA GLU A 237 -43.80 -7.78 -3.69
C GLU A 237 -43.46 -8.54 -5.00
N ASP A 238 -42.30 -9.20 -5.07
CA ASP A 238 -42.29 -10.67 -5.22
C ASP A 238 -40.95 -11.34 -4.88
N SER A 239 -41.10 -12.59 -4.48
CA SER A 239 -40.15 -13.57 -3.94
C SER A 239 -39.28 -14.29 -4.99
N ALA A 240 -38.07 -14.73 -4.60
CA ALA A 240 -37.47 -16.04 -4.92
C ALA A 240 -35.98 -16.13 -4.52
N THR A 241 -35.65 -17.10 -3.66
CA THR A 241 -34.32 -17.72 -3.52
C THR A 241 -34.03 -18.66 -4.70
N PRO A 242 -32.76 -18.98 -5.06
CA PRO A 242 -32.14 -20.18 -4.45
C PRO A 242 -30.60 -20.23 -4.35
N ASP A 243 -30.18 -21.15 -3.47
CA ASP A 243 -29.04 -22.07 -3.49
C ASP A 243 -27.60 -21.66 -3.10
N LEU A 244 -27.22 -22.23 -1.95
CA LEU A 244 -25.89 -22.40 -1.37
C LEU A 244 -25.12 -23.51 -2.10
N ILE A 245 -23.90 -23.21 -2.56
CA ILE A 245 -22.88 -24.21 -2.87
C ILE A 245 -21.72 -24.03 -1.89
N SER A 246 -21.49 -25.08 -1.08
CA SER A 246 -20.40 -25.16 -0.11
C SER A 246 -19.05 -25.32 -0.80
N LEU A 247 -18.05 -24.50 -0.44
CA LEU A 247 -16.65 -24.68 -0.84
C LEU A 247 -15.82 -25.23 0.32
N ASN A 248 -15.10 -26.31 0.01
CA ASN A 248 -14.32 -27.18 0.90
C ASN A 248 -12.95 -26.54 1.28
N PRO A 249 -12.50 -26.51 2.56
CA PRO A 249 -11.36 -25.67 2.99
C PRO A 249 -9.93 -26.19 2.74
N GLN A 250 -9.68 -27.24 1.93
CA GLN A 250 -8.38 -27.94 1.98
C GLN A 250 -7.30 -27.55 0.95
N ASN A 251 -7.43 -26.48 0.16
CA ASN A 251 -6.40 -26.10 -0.84
C ASN A 251 -5.70 -24.77 -0.57
N LEU A 252 -5.14 -24.59 0.64
CA LEU A 252 -4.20 -23.50 0.93
C LEU A 252 -2.78 -24.09 1.06
N ILE A 253 -2.00 -24.03 -0.01
CA ILE A 253 -0.56 -24.31 0.02
C ILE A 253 0.16 -22.99 0.33
N PRO A 254 0.91 -22.88 1.45
CA PRO A 254 1.75 -21.71 1.72
C PRO A 254 3.05 -21.81 0.91
N LEU A 255 3.25 -20.94 -0.08
CA LEU A 255 4.54 -20.81 -0.75
C LEU A 255 5.49 -19.97 0.13
N LYS A 256 6.34 -20.66 0.89
CA LYS A 256 7.61 -20.13 1.38
C LYS A 256 8.66 -20.32 0.28
N ASP A 257 8.98 -19.27 -0.47
CA ASP A 257 10.16 -19.28 -1.34
C ASP A 257 11.19 -18.23 -0.84
N PRO A 258 12.31 -18.66 -0.23
CA PRO A 258 13.29 -17.76 0.39
C PRO A 258 14.09 -16.92 -0.61
N LYS A 259 13.88 -17.08 -1.93
CA LYS A 259 14.50 -16.21 -2.96
C LYS A 259 13.79 -14.87 -3.15
N LEU A 260 12.62 -14.66 -2.53
CA LEU A 260 11.81 -13.45 -2.70
C LEU A 260 12.14 -12.31 -1.70
N SER A 261 12.98 -12.58 -0.68
CA SER A 261 13.32 -11.59 0.36
C SER A 261 14.25 -10.47 -0.12
N ASN A 262 14.82 -10.57 -1.33
CA ASN A 262 15.76 -9.60 -1.92
C ASN A 262 15.13 -8.72 -3.02
N LEU A 263 13.80 -8.68 -3.13
CA LEU A 263 13.10 -7.88 -4.14
C LEU A 263 12.85 -6.44 -3.66
N SER A 264 13.94 -5.70 -3.50
CA SER A 264 13.95 -4.25 -3.57
C SER A 264 14.50 -3.86 -4.93
N GLY A 265 13.70 -4.03 -5.99
CA GLY A 265 13.94 -3.40 -7.29
C GLY A 265 13.54 -1.92 -7.22
N PHE A 266 14.28 -1.07 -7.92
CA PHE A 266 14.30 0.40 -7.91
C PHE A 266 12.92 1.06 -7.87
N LEU A 267 12.83 2.23 -7.23
CA LEU A 267 11.63 3.07 -7.00
C LEU A 267 10.40 2.60 -7.80
N PHE A 268 9.37 2.21 -7.05
CA PHE A 268 8.25 1.33 -7.38
C PHE A 268 8.58 -0.16 -7.21
#